data_AF-A0A3D6EK02-F1
#
_entry.id   AF-A0A3D6EK02-F1
#
_cell.length_a   1.000
_cell.length_b   1.000
_cell.length_c   1.000
_cell.angle_alpha   90.00
_cell.angle_beta   90.00
_cell.angle_gamma   90.00
#
_symmetry.space_group_name_H-M   'P 1'
#
loop_
_entity.id
_entity.type
_entity.pdbx_description
1 polymer ?
#
loop_
_entity_poly.entity_id
_entity_poly.type
_entity_poly.pdbx_seq_one_letter_code
_entity_poly.pdbx_strand_id
1 'polypeptide(L)' 'MAFPPPGPFLLAGGLGGDNLAARAAMIPSAARAQLRGFDAASRLEAAPGIKDPLKVAAFVAAAKQDIQEGRISHD' A
#
# COMPACT_ATOMS: atom_id res chain seq x y z
N MET A 1 -15.90 7.44 14.01
CA MET A 1 -14.49 7.44 13.56
C MET A 1 -14.46 7.96 12.13
N ALA A 2 -13.59 8.91 11.81
CA ALA A 2 -13.41 9.35 10.42
C ALA A 2 -12.58 8.30 9.65
N PHE A 3 -12.98 8.00 8.42
CA PHE A 3 -12.25 7.11 7.53
C PHE A 3 -12.00 7.82 6.19
N PRO A 4 -10.74 7.89 5.71
CA PRO A 4 -9.49 7.50 6.39
C PRO A 4 -9.22 8.33 7.66
N PRO A 5 -8.33 7.87 8.56
CA PRO A 5 -8.04 8.59 9.80
C PRO A 5 -7.47 9.99 9.54
N PRO A 6 -7.68 10.95 10.46
CA PRO A 6 -7.02 12.24 10.36
C PRO A 6 -5.51 12.08 10.59
N GLY A 7 -4.72 12.64 9.68
CA GLY A 7 -3.25 12.62 9.76
C GLY A 7 -2.58 11.39 9.13
N PRO A 8 -1.26 11.26 9.27
CA PRO A 8 -0.47 10.28 8.53
C PRO A 8 -0.86 8.83 8.82
N PHE A 9 -0.98 7.99 7.80
CA PHE A 9 -1.37 6.59 7.96
C PHE A 9 -0.67 5.63 6.99
N LEU A 10 -0.75 4.33 7.30
CA LEU A 10 -0.38 3.24 6.41
C LEU A 10 -1.66 2.55 5.91
N LEU A 11 -1.75 2.28 4.61
CA LEU A 11 -2.83 1.46 4.06
C LEU A 11 -2.50 -0.02 4.31
N ALA A 12 -3.41 -0.75 4.93
CA ALA A 12 -3.29 -2.18 5.20
C ALA A 12 -4.53 -2.95 4.75
N GLY A 13 -4.49 -4.27 4.91
CA GLY A 13 -5.63 -5.15 4.71
C GLY A 13 -5.64 -5.84 3.34
N GLY A 14 -5.15 -7.08 3.31
CA GLY A 14 -5.21 -7.91 2.11
C GLY A 14 -4.47 -7.32 0.90
N LEU A 15 -3.39 -6.57 1.12
CA LEU A 15 -2.57 -6.01 0.06
C LEU A 15 -1.53 -7.00 -0.47
N GLY A 16 -1.29 -6.96 -1.76
CA GLY A 16 -0.24 -7.68 -2.48
C GLY A 16 0.23 -6.87 -3.69
N GLY A 17 1.29 -7.34 -4.36
CA GLY A 17 1.85 -6.63 -5.53
C GLY A 17 0.85 -6.47 -6.69
N ASP A 18 -0.19 -7.32 -6.74
CA ASP A 18 -1.22 -7.33 -7.78
C ASP A 18 -2.37 -6.35 -7.55
N ASN A 19 -2.61 -5.91 -6.31
CA ASN A 19 -3.79 -5.10 -5.96
C ASN A 19 -3.48 -3.77 -5.28
N LEU A 20 -2.22 -3.51 -4.91
CA LEU A 20 -1.82 -2.32 -4.16
C LEU A 20 -2.25 -1.01 -4.85
N ALA A 21 -1.93 -0.83 -6.13
CA ALA A 21 -2.21 0.41 -6.84
C ALA A 21 -3.72 0.68 -6.96
N ALA A 22 -4.50 -0.35 -7.29
CA ALA A 22 -5.96 -0.24 -7.37
C ALA A 22 -6.57 0.12 -6.01
N ARG A 23 -6.08 -0.47 -4.91
CA ARG A 23 -6.54 -0.17 -3.55
C ARG A 23 -6.13 1.23 -3.10
N ALA A 24 -4.92 1.66 -3.42
CA ALA A 24 -4.46 3.01 -3.14
C ALA A 24 -5.33 4.04 -3.87
N ALA A 25 -5.63 3.82 -5.15
CA ALA A 25 -6.47 4.70 -5.98
C ALA A 25 -7.89 4.91 -5.43
N MET A 26 -8.40 3.99 -4.60
CA MET A 26 -9.71 4.14 -3.94
C MET A 26 -9.69 5.08 -2.73
N ILE A 27 -8.51 5.49 -2.26
CA ILE A 27 -8.39 6.45 -1.16
C ILE A 27 -8.84 7.84 -1.67
N PRO A 28 -9.75 8.53 -0.97
CA PRO A 28 -10.13 9.90 -1.32
C PRO A 28 -8.91 10.81 -1.47
N SER A 29 -8.88 11.66 -2.49
CA SER A 29 -7.74 12.52 -2.81
C SER A 29 -7.26 13.35 -1.60
N ALA A 30 -8.18 13.92 -0.83
CA ALA A 30 -7.88 14.68 0.38
C ALA A 30 -7.14 13.88 1.45
N ALA A 31 -7.38 12.57 1.52
CA ALA A 31 -6.68 11.67 2.43
C ALA A 31 -5.40 11.08 1.81
N ARG A 32 -5.27 11.05 0.48
CA ARG A 32 -4.09 10.52 -0.21
C ARG A 32 -2.81 11.28 0.17
N ALA A 33 -2.91 12.57 0.46
CA ALA A 33 -1.81 13.38 0.99
C ALA A 33 -1.27 12.89 2.36
N GLN A 34 -2.07 12.13 3.12
CA GLN A 34 -1.69 11.58 4.42
C GLN A 34 -1.22 10.12 4.33
N LEU A 35 -1.29 9.48 3.16
CA LEU A 35 -0.79 8.13 2.96
C LEU A 35 0.75 8.12 3.00
N ARG A 36 1.33 7.38 3.94
CA ARG A 36 2.79 7.29 4.15
C ARG A 36 3.40 5.98 3.66
N GLY A 37 2.58 4.99 3.36
CA GLY A 37 3.04 3.70 2.88
C GLY A 37 1.98 2.62 3.06
N PHE A 38 2.45 1.38 2.98
CA PHE A 38 1.62 0.20 2.91
C PHE A 38 2.10 -0.85 3.91
N ASP A 39 1.16 -1.58 4.49
CA ASP A 39 1.42 -2.73 5.35
C ASP A 39 0.74 -3.98 4.78
N ALA A 40 1.47 -5.09 4.76
CA ALA A 40 0.98 -6.36 4.23
C ALA A 40 1.62 -7.54 4.95
N ALA A 41 0.79 -8.54 5.27
CA ALA A 41 1.23 -9.76 5.93
C ALA A 41 0.89 -11.01 5.11
N SER A 42 -0.37 -11.45 5.13
CA SER A 42 -0.79 -12.79 4.69
C SER A 42 -0.63 -13.05 3.19
N ARG A 43 -0.86 -12.05 2.32
CA ARG A 43 -0.67 -12.23 0.87
C ARG A 43 0.79 -12.29 0.46
N LEU A 44 1.72 -11.95 1.34
CA LEU A 44 3.15 -12.07 1.10
C LEU A 44 3.70 -13.44 1.54
N GLU A 45 2.83 -14.35 1.98
CA GLU A 45 3.21 -15.64 2.53
C GLU A 45 3.08 -16.78 1.50
N ALA A 46 3.99 -17.76 1.59
CA ALA A 46 3.89 -19.06 0.94
C ALA A 46 3.01 -20.02 1.76
N ALA A 47 3.09 -19.91 3.08
CA ALA A 47 2.30 -20.62 4.08
C ALA A 47 2.17 -19.73 5.33
N PRO A 48 1.20 -19.95 6.24
CA PRO A 48 0.99 -19.08 7.40
C PRO A 48 2.28 -18.80 8.20
N GLY A 49 2.69 -17.54 8.26
CA GLY A 49 3.93 -17.08 8.93
C GLY A 49 5.23 -17.27 8.15
N ILE A 50 5.21 -17.87 6.95
CA ILE A 50 6.36 -18.10 6.08
C ILE A 50 6.25 -17.18 4.86
N LYS A 51 7.14 -16.19 4.75
CA LYS A 51 7.16 -15.25 3.62
C LYS A 51 7.65 -15.90 2.33
N ASP A 52 7.03 -15.52 1.22
CA ASP A 52 7.47 -15.82 -0.14
C ASP A 52 8.30 -14.64 -0.67
N PRO A 53 9.62 -14.80 -0.90
CA PRO A 53 10.48 -13.73 -1.38
C PRO A 53 10.01 -13.08 -2.68
N LEU A 54 9.40 -13.83 -3.60
CA LEU A 54 8.90 -13.30 -4.87
C LEU A 54 7.68 -12.41 -4.66
N LYS A 55 6.76 -12.81 -3.77
CA LYS A 55 5.59 -11.99 -3.42
C LYS A 55 6.00 -10.72 -2.68
N VAL A 56 6.98 -10.82 -1.78
CA VAL A 56 7.56 -9.65 -1.09
C VAL A 56 8.19 -8.69 -2.10
N ALA A 57 9.01 -9.18 -3.04
CA ALA A 57 9.64 -8.35 -4.05
C ALA A 57 8.60 -7.64 -4.94
N ALA A 58 7.56 -8.36 -5.39
CA ALA A 58 6.47 -7.78 -6.18
C ALA A 58 5.71 -6.69 -5.40
N PHE A 59 5.43 -6.92 -4.12
CA PHE A 59 4.78 -5.93 -3.26
C PHE A 59 5.63 -4.67 -3.06
N VAL A 60 6.93 -4.82 -2.78
CA VAL A 60 7.85 -3.69 -2.61
C VAL A 60 7.98 -2.89 -3.91
N ALA A 61 8.04 -3.56 -5.07
CA ALA A 61 8.09 -2.90 -6.37
C ALA A 61 6.82 -2.05 -6.60
N ALA A 62 5.64 -2.62 -6.41
CA ALA A 62 4.37 -1.91 -6.55
C ALA A 62 4.24 -0.73 -5.57
N ALA A 63 4.64 -0.92 -4.31
CA ALA A 63 4.62 0.14 -3.30
C ALA A 63 5.54 1.32 -3.66
N LYS A 64 6.74 1.04 -4.16
CA LYS A 64 7.68 2.07 -4.61
C LYS A 64 7.14 2.85 -5.82
N GLN A 65 6.52 2.16 -6.77
CA GLN A 65 5.90 2.79 -7.94
C GLN A 65 4.77 3.75 -7.51
N ASP A 66 3.81 3.29 -6.70
CA ASP A 66 2.69 4.14 -6.26
C ASP A 66 3.17 5.35 -5.44
N ILE A 67 4.16 5.18 -4.56
CA ILE A 67 4.75 6.28 -3.79
C ILE A 67 5.46 7.28 -4.72
N GLN A 68 6.13 6.83 -5.77
CA GLN A 68 6.84 7.71 -6.70
C GLN A 68 5.86 8.50 -7.57
N GLU A 69 4.80 7.87 -8.06
CA GLU A 69 3.70 8.54 -8.77
C GLU A 69 2.96 9.54 -7.88
N GLY A 70 2.75 9.17 -6.61
CA GLY A 70 2.19 10.05 -5.59
C GLY A 70 3.06 11.29 -5.32
N ARG A 71 4.39 11.18 -5.40
CA ARG A 71 5.29 12.33 -5.22
C ARG A 71 5.27 13.29 -6.42
N ILE A 72 5.28 12.76 -7.63
CA ILE A 72 5.24 13.57 -8.86
C ILE A 72 3.95 14.38 -8.98
N SER A 73 2.84 13.88 -8.40
CA SER A 73 1.53 14.55 -8.45
C SER A 73 1.32 15.61 -7.35
N HIS A 74 2.25 15.78 -6.42
CA HIS A 74 2.18 16.75 -5.32
C HIS A 74 3.27 17.84 -5.38
N ASP A 75 4.14 17.82 -6.40
CA ASP A 75 5.04 18.93 -6.78
C ASP A 75 4.37 19.83 -7.83
#